data_AF-A0A9E3MUE7-F1
#
_entry.id   AF-A0A9E3MUE7-F1
#
_cell.length_a   1.000
_cell.length_b   1.000
_cell.length_c   1.000
_cell.angle_alpha   90.00
_cell.angle_beta   90.00
_cell.angle_gamma   90.00
#
_symmetry.space_group_name_H-M   'P 1'
#
loop_
_entity.id
_entity.type
_entity.pdbx_description
1 polymer ?
#
loop_
_entity_poly.entity_id
_entity_poly.type
_entity_poly.pdbx_seq_one_letter_code
_entity_poly.pdbx_strand_id
1 'polypeptide(L)'
;GHTTEDALAAPLAGRRAKIVYRLTAEGKEHFEELLAQTGPDAYEDEHFAARFAFFGQTSRDVRMRVLEGRRSRLEERLEKMSASLARTRERLDDYTLELQRHGMESVEREVRWLNELIESERAGRDLKGPGHGEPTRDTTEGAPGVLPRTGDTPGPDTPGDTAT
;
A
#
# COMPACT_ATOMS: atom_id res chain seq x y z
N GLY A 1 -24.77 26.26 50.93
CA GLY A 1 -25.23 24.94 50.48
C GLY A 1 -25.43 24.99 48.98
N HIS A 2 -24.77 24.11 48.24
CA HIS A 2 -25.10 23.81 46.85
C HIS A 2 -24.61 22.38 46.53
N THR A 3 -25.51 21.42 46.73
CA THR A 3 -25.58 20.15 45.98
C THR A 3 -26.32 20.52 44.69
N THR A 4 -26.02 20.10 43.47
CA THR A 4 -25.76 18.76 42.89
C THR A 4 -25.27 19.11 41.45
N GLU A 5 -24.35 18.42 40.81
CA GLU A 5 -24.66 17.26 39.98
C GLU A 5 -23.36 16.59 39.55
N ASP A 6 -23.18 15.41 40.12
CA ASP A 6 -22.36 14.32 39.63
C ASP A 6 -22.85 13.96 38.23
N ALA A 7 -22.19 14.52 37.21
CA ALA A 7 -22.41 14.16 35.82
C ALA A 7 -21.85 12.75 35.62
N LEU A 8 -22.73 11.77 35.86
CA LEU A 8 -22.53 10.35 35.62
C LEU A 8 -21.84 10.14 34.27
N ALA A 9 -20.54 9.90 34.33
CA ALA A 9 -19.80 9.30 33.24
C ALA A 9 -20.44 7.93 32.99
N ALA A 10 -21.28 7.86 31.96
CA ALA A 10 -21.86 6.60 31.52
C ALA A 10 -20.70 5.60 31.29
N PRO A 11 -20.75 4.38 31.85
CA PRO A 11 -19.68 3.43 31.69
C PRO A 11 -19.62 3.04 30.22
N LEU A 12 -18.54 3.44 29.54
CA LEU A 12 -18.22 2.99 28.20
C LEU A 12 -17.99 1.47 28.27
N ALA A 13 -19.06 0.73 28.00
CA ALA A 13 -19.04 -0.72 27.97
C ALA A 13 -17.94 -1.23 27.01
N GLY A 14 -16.97 -1.96 27.58
CA GLY A 14 -16.30 -3.09 26.92
C GLY A 14 -15.36 -2.85 25.73
N ARG A 15 -14.96 -1.62 25.39
CA ARG A 15 -13.94 -1.39 24.34
C ARG A 15 -12.58 -1.08 24.95
N ARG A 16 -11.63 -2.01 24.79
CA ARG A 16 -10.20 -1.80 25.10
C ARG A 16 -9.72 -0.53 24.38
N ALA A 17 -9.12 0.40 25.12
CA ALA A 17 -8.56 1.62 24.55
C ALA A 17 -7.53 1.27 23.45
N LYS A 18 -7.64 1.93 22.28
CA LYS A 18 -6.71 1.78 21.16
C LYS A 18 -5.63 2.86 21.27
N ILE A 19 -4.36 2.45 21.31
CA ILE A 19 -3.24 3.37 21.14
C ILE A 19 -3.13 3.70 19.66
N VAL A 20 -3.16 4.98 19.32
CA VAL A 20 -3.03 5.49 17.95
C VAL A 20 -1.81 6.39 17.88
N TYR A 21 -0.89 6.04 16.99
CA TYR A 21 0.31 6.83 16.72
C TYR A 21 0.04 7.80 15.57
N ARG A 22 0.64 8.99 15.65
CA ARG A 22 0.61 10.01 14.61
C ARG A 22 2.02 10.57 14.45
N LEU A 23 2.40 10.84 13.20
CA LEU A 23 3.67 11.48 12.90
C LEU A 23 3.69 12.93 13.39
N THR A 24 4.76 13.33 14.06
CA THR A 24 5.01 14.72 14.50
C THR A 24 5.41 15.59 13.30
N ALA A 25 5.52 16.91 13.50
CA ALA A 25 6.05 17.80 12.45
C ALA A 25 7.50 17.43 12.09
N GLU A 26 8.37 17.32 13.10
CA GLU A 26 9.75 16.84 12.94
C GLU A 26 9.81 15.45 12.27
N GLY A 27 8.89 14.55 12.62
CA GLY A 27 8.80 13.23 11.99
C GLY A 27 8.44 13.27 10.51
N LYS A 28 7.66 14.27 10.07
CA LYS A 28 7.36 14.48 8.65
C LYS A 28 8.57 15.00 7.89
N GLU A 29 9.27 15.98 8.46
CA GLU A 29 10.49 16.54 7.87
C GLU A 29 11.56 15.45 7.70
N HIS A 30 11.83 14.67 8.75
CA HIS A 30 12.76 13.54 8.67
C HIS A 30 12.31 12.46 7.65
N PHE A 31 11.01 12.21 7.55
CA PHE A 31 10.49 11.28 6.54
C PHE A 31 10.71 11.78 5.11
N GLU A 32 10.49 13.07 4.86
CA GLU A 32 10.76 13.69 3.56
C GLU A 32 12.26 13.63 3.20
N GLU A 33 13.14 13.86 4.18
CA GLU A 33 14.59 13.68 4.01
C GLU A 33 14.95 12.23 3.64
N LEU A 34 14.38 11.24 4.32
CA LEU A 34 14.59 9.82 4.00
C LEU A 34 14.12 9.46 2.57
N LEU A 35 13.01 10.05 2.13
CA LEU A 35 12.50 9.85 0.78
C LEU A 35 13.37 10.53 -0.28
N ALA A 36 14.01 11.66 0.03
CA ALA A 36 14.91 12.37 -0.88
C ALA A 36 16.26 11.66 -1.08
N GLN A 37 16.64 10.75 -0.18
CA GLN A 37 17.87 9.98 -0.29
C GLN A 37 17.83 8.98 -1.46
N THR A 38 18.90 8.99 -2.25
CA THR A 38 19.04 8.14 -3.45
C THR A 38 20.33 7.32 -3.45
N GLY A 39 20.82 6.96 -2.25
CA GLY A 39 21.97 6.07 -2.10
C GLY A 39 21.62 4.60 -2.38
N PRO A 40 22.60 3.68 -2.30
CA PRO A 40 22.40 2.25 -2.53
C PRO A 40 21.20 1.65 -1.80
N ASP A 41 21.06 1.97 -0.51
CA ASP A 41 19.95 1.50 0.33
C ASP A 41 18.56 1.89 -0.18
N ALA A 42 18.46 2.91 -1.04
CA ALA A 42 17.18 3.35 -1.58
C ALA A 42 16.56 2.36 -2.59
N TYR A 43 17.38 1.48 -3.18
CA TYR A 43 16.95 0.56 -4.24
C TYR A 43 17.35 -0.91 -3.99
N GLU A 44 17.77 -1.24 -2.77
CA GLU A 44 17.87 -2.63 -2.30
C GLU A 44 16.47 -3.25 -2.10
N ASP A 45 16.36 -4.58 -2.19
CA ASP A 45 15.09 -5.34 -2.23
C ASP A 45 14.12 -4.95 -1.10
N GLU A 46 14.62 -4.83 0.14
CA GLU A 46 13.80 -4.56 1.33
C GLU A 46 13.24 -3.14 1.38
N HIS A 47 14.03 -2.15 0.93
CA HIS A 47 13.69 -0.73 1.06
C HIS A 47 12.97 -0.17 -0.15
N PHE A 48 13.17 -0.75 -1.34
CA PHE A 48 12.58 -0.27 -2.59
C PHE A 48 11.06 -0.25 -2.52
N ALA A 49 10.42 -1.35 -2.09
CA ALA A 49 8.96 -1.45 -2.04
C ALA A 49 8.33 -0.40 -1.12
N ALA A 50 8.95 -0.13 0.02
CA ALA A 50 8.50 0.91 0.95
C ALA A 50 8.58 2.30 0.31
N ARG A 51 9.71 2.65 -0.33
CA ARG A 51 9.87 3.94 -1.02
C ARG A 51 8.92 4.09 -2.19
N PHE A 52 8.74 3.03 -2.98
CA PHE A 52 7.83 3.00 -4.12
C PHE A 52 6.40 3.39 -3.72
N ALA A 53 5.92 2.94 -2.57
CA ALA A 53 4.60 3.30 -2.05
C ALA A 53 4.41 4.81 -1.80
N PHE A 54 5.49 5.58 -1.68
CA PHE A 54 5.48 7.03 -1.44
C PHE A 54 6.01 7.86 -2.62
N PHE A 55 6.25 7.26 -3.78
CA PHE A 55 6.74 7.97 -4.97
C PHE A 55 5.83 9.13 -5.41
N GLY A 56 4.53 9.07 -5.11
CA GLY A 56 3.61 10.19 -5.33
C GLY A 56 3.93 11.46 -4.53
N GLN A 57 4.78 11.37 -3.50
CA GLN A 57 5.22 12.48 -2.65
C GLN A 57 6.66 12.93 -2.93
N THR A 58 7.38 12.26 -3.83
CA THR A 58 8.78 12.58 -4.15
C THR A 58 8.90 13.37 -5.46
N SER A 59 10.04 14.00 -5.70
CA SER A 59 10.33 14.61 -7.00
C SER A 59 10.61 13.54 -8.05
N ARG A 60 10.33 13.88 -9.31
CA ARG A 60 10.63 13.02 -10.46
C ARG A 60 12.09 12.58 -10.51
N ASP A 61 13.03 13.49 -10.24
CA ASP A 61 14.46 13.17 -10.27
C ASP A 61 14.85 12.12 -9.22
N VAL A 62 14.24 12.17 -8.03
CA VAL A 62 14.41 11.16 -6.98
C VAL A 62 13.85 9.82 -7.43
N ARG A 63 12.60 9.80 -7.94
CA ARG A 63 11.98 8.57 -8.47
C ARG A 63 12.84 7.93 -9.55
N MET A 64 13.26 8.72 -10.54
CA MET A 64 14.08 8.26 -11.65
C MET A 64 15.38 7.63 -11.18
N ARG A 65 16.10 8.29 -10.25
CA ARG A 65 17.36 7.76 -9.73
C ARG A 65 17.17 6.44 -8.97
N VAL A 66 16.11 6.31 -8.18
CA VAL A 66 15.81 5.06 -7.46
C VAL A 66 15.39 3.95 -8.44
N LEU A 67 14.56 4.24 -9.44
CA LEU A 67 14.14 3.26 -10.45
C LEU A 67 15.32 2.76 -11.29
N GLU A 68 16.19 3.66 -11.74
CA GLU A 68 17.38 3.30 -12.52
C GLU A 68 18.37 2.50 -11.67
N GLY A 69 18.59 2.88 -10.42
CA GLY A 69 19.42 2.12 -9.48
C GLY A 69 18.88 0.71 -9.24
N ARG A 70 17.58 0.57 -9.03
CA ARG A 70 16.88 -0.72 -8.85
C ARG A 70 17.07 -1.61 -10.07
N ARG A 71 16.83 -1.06 -11.27
CA ARG A 71 17.01 -1.81 -12.52
C ARG A 71 18.44 -2.33 -12.66
N SER A 72 19.44 -1.47 -12.48
CA SER A 72 20.84 -1.87 -12.61
C SER A 72 21.23 -2.98 -11.63
N ARG A 73 20.74 -2.92 -10.38
CA ARG A 73 20.94 -4.01 -9.40
C ARG A 73 20.35 -5.34 -9.86
N LEU A 74 19.14 -5.32 -10.42
CA LEU A 74 18.48 -6.53 -10.90
C LEU A 74 19.14 -7.09 -12.15
N GLU A 75 19.62 -6.24 -13.06
CA GLU A 75 20.39 -6.64 -14.23
C GLU A 75 21.70 -7.34 -13.83
N GLU A 76 22.46 -6.76 -12.89
CA GLU A 76 23.67 -7.39 -12.35
C GLU A 76 23.37 -8.74 -11.68
N ARG A 77 22.27 -8.82 -10.92
CA ARG A 77 21.85 -10.05 -10.25
C ARG A 77 21.43 -11.11 -11.27
N LEU A 78 20.70 -10.73 -12.31
CA LEU A 78 20.28 -11.61 -13.40
C LEU A 78 21.51 -12.21 -14.10
N GLU A 79 22.50 -11.38 -14.43
CA GLU A 79 23.76 -11.82 -15.04
C GLU A 79 24.48 -12.86 -14.16
N LYS A 80 24.60 -12.57 -12.85
CA LYS A 80 25.21 -13.50 -11.88
C LYS A 80 24.46 -14.82 -11.78
N MET A 81 23.12 -14.78 -11.77
CA MET A 81 22.28 -15.98 -11.72
C MET A 81 22.43 -16.82 -12.99
N SER A 82 22.38 -16.18 -14.16
CA SER A 82 22.57 -16.83 -15.47
C SER A 82 23.94 -17.51 -15.57
N ALA A 83 25.01 -16.80 -15.19
CA ALA A 83 26.37 -17.34 -15.17
C ALA A 83 26.54 -18.49 -14.16
N SER A 84 25.84 -18.43 -13.01
CA SER A 84 25.85 -19.52 -12.03
C SER A 84 25.17 -20.77 -12.57
N LEU A 85 23.97 -20.63 -13.13
CA LEU A 85 23.18 -21.73 -13.69
C LEU A 85 23.91 -22.41 -14.86
N ALA A 86 24.54 -21.64 -15.74
CA ALA A 86 25.33 -22.19 -16.85
C ALA A 86 26.47 -23.12 -16.36
N ARG A 87 27.08 -22.83 -15.22
CA ARG A 87 28.20 -23.61 -14.64
C ARG A 87 27.76 -24.86 -13.89
N THR A 88 26.55 -24.88 -13.35
CA THR A 88 26.06 -25.95 -12.46
C THR A 88 25.00 -26.84 -13.09
N ARG A 89 24.47 -26.49 -14.27
CA ARG A 89 23.37 -27.18 -14.96
C ARG A 89 23.50 -28.71 -15.01
N GLU A 90 24.67 -29.24 -15.34
CA GLU A 90 24.88 -30.70 -15.48
C GLU A 90 24.86 -31.46 -14.13
N ARG A 91 24.92 -30.74 -13.00
CA ARG A 91 25.00 -31.31 -11.65
C ARG A 91 23.67 -31.24 -10.89
N LEU A 92 22.64 -30.60 -11.46
CA LEU A 92 21.35 -30.38 -10.81
C LEU A 92 20.30 -31.35 -11.35
N ASP A 93 19.39 -31.78 -10.46
CA ASP A 93 18.18 -32.48 -10.88
C ASP A 93 17.16 -31.52 -11.52
N ASP A 94 16.16 -32.09 -12.19
CA ASP A 94 15.15 -31.35 -12.94
C ASP A 94 14.34 -30.38 -12.06
N TYR A 95 13.96 -30.77 -10.85
CA TYR A 95 13.15 -29.92 -9.96
C TYR A 95 13.97 -28.75 -9.42
N THR A 96 15.24 -28.98 -9.07
CA THR A 96 16.14 -27.90 -8.67
C THR A 96 16.38 -26.92 -9.82
N LEU A 97 16.50 -27.42 -11.06
CA LEU A 97 16.64 -26.56 -12.24
C LEU A 97 15.39 -25.69 -12.46
N GLU A 98 14.19 -26.24 -12.31
CA GLU A 98 12.94 -25.49 -12.41
C GLU A 98 12.83 -24.40 -11.33
N LEU A 99 13.27 -24.68 -10.09
CA LEU A 99 13.32 -23.66 -9.05
C LEU A 99 14.25 -22.49 -9.41
N GLN A 100 15.42 -22.78 -9.97
CA GLN A 100 16.36 -21.74 -10.42
C GLN A 100 15.80 -20.93 -11.59
N ARG A 101 15.14 -21.59 -12.56
CA ARG A 101 14.46 -20.94 -13.69
C ARG A 101 13.37 -20.00 -13.23
N HIS A 102 12.49 -20.46 -12.35
CA HIS A 102 11.41 -19.63 -11.79
C HIS A 102 11.95 -18.38 -11.07
N GLY A 103 13.03 -18.53 -10.31
CA GLY A 103 13.71 -17.41 -9.66
C GLY A 103 14.24 -16.37 -10.67
N MET A 104 14.86 -16.85 -11.76
CA MET A 104 15.37 -16.00 -12.84
C MET A 104 14.23 -15.27 -13.57
N GLU A 105 13.16 -15.98 -13.95
CA GLU A 105 11.99 -15.39 -14.61
C GLU A 105 11.36 -14.27 -13.78
N SER A 106 11.34 -14.40 -12.45
CA SER A 106 10.84 -13.36 -11.56
C SER A 106 11.66 -12.07 -11.68
N VAL A 107 12.99 -12.18 -11.69
CA VAL A 107 13.90 -11.04 -11.83
C VAL A 107 13.76 -10.41 -13.23
N GLU A 108 13.68 -11.23 -14.27
CA GLU A 108 13.48 -10.73 -15.64
C GLU A 108 12.15 -9.98 -15.80
N ARG A 109 11.07 -10.48 -15.18
CA ARG A 109 9.78 -9.79 -15.14
C ARG A 109 9.89 -8.45 -14.44
N GLU A 110 10.58 -8.38 -13.31
CA GLU A 110 10.80 -7.13 -12.57
C GLU A 110 11.61 -6.13 -13.39
N VAL A 111 12.69 -6.55 -14.07
CA VAL A 111 13.47 -5.68 -14.98
C VAL A 111 12.62 -5.15 -16.12
N ARG A 112 11.80 -5.99 -16.76
CA ARG A 112 10.89 -5.55 -17.82
C ARG A 112 9.88 -4.52 -17.32
N TRP A 113 9.25 -4.80 -16.19
CA TRP A 113 8.32 -3.88 -15.54
C TRP A 113 8.98 -2.54 -15.20
N LEU A 114 10.20 -2.55 -14.63
CA LEU A 114 10.94 -1.32 -14.34
C LEU A 114 11.29 -0.52 -15.60
N ASN A 115 11.66 -1.18 -16.69
CA ASN A 115 11.91 -0.49 -17.95
C ASN A 115 10.65 0.22 -18.47
N GLU A 116 9.50 -0.46 -18.49
CA GLU A 116 8.23 0.14 -18.92
C GLU A 116 7.81 1.32 -18.02
N LEU A 117 8.04 1.18 -16.72
CA LEU A 117 7.77 2.22 -15.73
C LEU A 117 8.68 3.43 -15.92
N ILE A 118 9.99 3.21 -16.08
CA ILE A 118 10.98 4.26 -16.36
C ILE A 118 10.62 5.03 -17.63
N GLU A 119 10.22 4.33 -18.70
CA GLU A 119 9.79 4.98 -19.94
C GLU A 119 8.50 5.79 -19.75
N SER A 120 7.58 5.32 -18.93
CA SER A 120 6.35 6.06 -18.60
C SER A 120 6.63 7.32 -17.77
N GLU A 121 7.52 7.21 -16.79
CA GLU A 121 8.00 8.34 -15.98
C GLU A 121 8.77 9.36 -16.84
N ARG A 122 9.58 8.89 -17.82
CA ARG A 122 10.28 9.75 -18.81
C ARG A 122 9.33 10.48 -19.74
N ALA A 123 8.23 9.85 -20.13
CA ALA A 123 7.19 10.48 -20.94
C ALA A 123 6.31 11.47 -20.15
N GLY A 124 6.49 11.60 -18.83
CA GLY A 124 5.63 12.41 -17.98
C GLY A 124 4.21 11.84 -17.84
N ARG A 125 4.03 10.56 -18.17
CA ARG A 125 2.81 9.82 -17.86
C ARG A 125 2.92 9.36 -16.42
N ASP A 126 2.82 10.31 -15.50
CA ASP A 126 2.75 9.98 -14.08
C ASP A 126 1.59 8.99 -13.89
N LEU A 127 1.84 7.87 -13.20
CA LEU A 127 0.82 6.88 -12.82
C LEU A 127 -0.18 7.43 -11.78
N LYS A 128 -0.43 8.75 -11.81
CA LYS A 128 -1.44 9.41 -11.00
C LYS A 128 -2.81 8.90 -11.45
N GLY A 129 -3.26 7.82 -10.80
CA GLY A 129 -4.64 7.36 -10.89
C GLY A 129 -5.59 8.53 -10.60
N PRO A 130 -6.77 8.56 -11.22
CA PRO A 130 -7.76 9.57 -10.92
C PRO A 130 -8.20 9.42 -9.46
N GLY A 131 -8.01 10.48 -8.66
CA GLY A 131 -8.71 10.65 -7.38
C GLY A 131 -8.00 10.12 -6.13
N HIS A 132 -6.98 10.82 -5.66
CA HIS A 132 -6.98 11.13 -4.24
C HIS A 132 -7.99 12.26 -4.04
N GLY A 133 -9.22 11.84 -3.72
CA GLY A 133 -10.34 12.72 -3.41
C GLY A 133 -9.93 13.70 -2.32
N GLU A 134 -10.00 14.97 -2.69
CA GLU A 134 -10.17 16.07 -1.78
C GLU A 134 -11.32 15.71 -0.82
N PRO A 135 -11.11 15.66 0.52
CA PRO A 135 -12.23 15.54 1.42
C PRO A 135 -13.01 16.84 1.30
N THR A 136 -14.11 16.81 0.55
CA THR A 136 -15.17 17.83 0.63
C THR A 136 -15.41 18.11 2.10
N ARG A 137 -14.97 19.29 2.54
CA ARG A 137 -15.38 19.86 3.81
C ARG A 137 -16.84 20.22 3.64
N ASP A 138 -17.71 19.30 4.01
CA ASP A 138 -19.12 19.60 4.17
C ASP A 138 -19.28 20.38 5.48
N THR A 139 -19.23 21.70 5.36
CA THR A 139 -19.71 22.64 6.38
C THR A 139 -21.23 22.50 6.45
N THR A 140 -21.72 21.70 7.41
CA THR A 140 -23.07 21.87 7.93
C THR A 140 -23.02 21.83 9.45
N GLU A 141 -22.88 23.01 10.05
CA GLU A 141 -23.17 23.26 11.46
C GLU A 141 -24.69 23.34 11.67
N GLY A 142 -25.21 22.49 12.57
CA GLY A 142 -26.27 22.84 13.53
C GLY A 142 -27.74 22.77 13.10
N ALA A 143 -28.43 21.68 13.46
CA ALA A 143 -29.50 21.70 14.48
C ALA A 143 -30.18 20.32 14.65
N PRO A 144 -30.63 19.95 15.87
CA PRO A 144 -31.18 18.63 16.19
C PRO A 144 -32.71 18.60 16.03
N GLY A 145 -33.27 17.47 15.61
CA GLY A 145 -34.72 17.32 15.63
C GLY A 145 -35.28 16.03 15.01
N VAL A 146 -35.65 15.11 15.90
CA VAL A 146 -36.80 14.18 15.79
C VAL A 146 -36.67 13.00 14.81
N LEU A 147 -36.46 11.82 15.38
CA LEU A 147 -36.94 10.55 14.82
C LEU A 147 -38.41 10.34 15.22
N PRO A 148 -39.29 9.90 14.31
CA PRO A 148 -40.45 9.11 14.69
C PRO A 148 -40.09 7.61 14.65
N ARG A 149 -40.15 6.96 15.82
CA ARG A 149 -40.60 5.56 15.97
C ARG A 149 -42.14 5.58 15.76
N THR A 150 -42.90 4.57 15.34
CA THR A 150 -42.86 3.09 15.37
C THR A 150 -44.15 2.59 14.67
N GLY A 151 -44.20 1.30 14.30
CA GLY A 151 -45.44 0.55 13.99
C GLY A 151 -45.72 0.41 12.49
N ASP A 152 -46.00 -0.74 11.89
CA ASP A 152 -46.42 -2.05 12.39
C ASP A 152 -45.97 -3.13 11.39
N THR A 153 -45.54 -4.29 11.90
CA THR A 153 -45.60 -5.56 11.16
C THR A 153 -47.06 -6.00 11.05
N PRO A 154 -47.45 -6.59 9.92
CA PRO A 154 -47.77 -8.01 9.97
C PRO A 154 -47.19 -8.79 8.76
N GLY A 155 -46.54 -9.93 9.04
CA GLY A 155 -46.57 -11.07 8.10
C GLY A 155 -47.91 -11.82 8.27
N PRO A 156 -48.16 -12.95 7.59
CA PRO A 156 -47.32 -13.71 6.64
C PRO A 156 -48.02 -13.91 5.27
N ASP A 157 -47.37 -14.59 4.32
CA ASP A 157 -47.97 -15.73 3.59
C ASP A 157 -46.96 -16.35 2.62
N THR A 158 -46.61 -17.60 2.92
CA THR A 158 -45.93 -18.54 2.02
C THR A 158 -47.00 -19.24 1.17
N PRO A 159 -46.81 -19.34 -0.15
CA PRO A 159 -46.97 -20.64 -0.80
C PRO A 159 -45.87 -20.81 -1.87
N GLY A 160 -45.40 -21.98 -2.24
CA GLY A 160 -45.81 -23.34 -1.98
C GLY A 160 -44.90 -24.22 -2.83
N ASP A 161 -44.67 -25.41 -2.31
CA ASP A 161 -43.99 -26.53 -2.93
C ASP A 161 -44.54 -26.80 -4.35
N THR A 162 -43.67 -27.06 -5.33
CA THR A 162 -44.04 -27.91 -6.46
C THR A 162 -42.81 -28.62 -7.01
N ALA A 163 -42.74 -29.90 -6.67
CA ALA A 163 -41.90 -30.90 -7.29
C ALA A 163 -42.15 -30.99 -8.81
N THR A 164 -41.08 -31.23 -9.56
CA THR A 164 -40.96 -32.31 -10.57
C THR A 164 -39.48 -32.62 -10.75
#